data_AF-A0A6G9Z0B5-F1
#
_entry.id   AF-A0A6G9Z0B5-F1
#
_cell.length_a   1.000
_cell.length_b   1.000
_cell.length_c   1.000
_cell.angle_alpha   90.00
_cell.angle_beta   90.00
_cell.angle_gamma   90.00
#
_symmetry.space_group_name_H-M   'P 1'
#
loop_
_entity.id
_entity.type
_entity.pdbx_description
1 polymer ?
#
loop_
_entity_poly.entity_id
_entity_poly.type
_entity_poly.pdbx_seq_one_letter_code
_entity_poly.pdbx_strand_id
1 'polypeptide(L)'
;MTAALLGLAGVAQAATVDLTCPATNFQLNFTPPLSGTNKTATVTGSAALAECTTTNPAYRDLQSGDVTNVKGTATVSSHVPDGLCGVLFTATGTATIQWQPAGKDSNLTFTVSTDPTSPSGIALSATITSGPLKGDTVTAAGTAVPNCTTNGLASFTSTNTVVVFTHQ
;
A
#
# COMPACT_ATOMS: atom_id res chain seq x y z
N MET A 1 45.23 9.49 32.13
CA MET A 1 44.01 8.67 32.13
C MET A 1 43.13 9.20 31.02
N THR A 2 43.04 8.51 29.89
CA THR A 2 42.16 8.92 28.78
C THR A 2 41.34 7.69 28.40
N ALA A 3 40.06 7.72 28.76
CA ALA A 3 39.10 6.67 28.46
C ALA A 3 38.65 6.80 27.00
N ALA A 4 38.76 5.71 26.24
CA ALA A 4 38.15 5.60 24.92
C ALA A 4 36.69 5.17 25.09
N LEU A 5 35.75 6.04 24.67
CA LEU A 5 34.34 5.67 24.53
C LEU A 5 34.20 4.70 23.35
N LEU A 6 33.82 3.46 23.63
CA LEU A 6 33.28 2.53 22.65
C LEU A 6 31.86 2.97 22.30
N GLY A 7 31.70 3.66 21.18
CA GLY A 7 30.39 3.92 20.59
C GLY A 7 29.79 2.60 20.10
N LEU A 8 28.72 2.15 20.77
CA LEU A 8 27.83 1.12 20.26
C LEU A 8 27.17 1.66 18.98
N ALA A 9 27.72 1.31 17.82
CA ALA A 9 27.01 1.44 16.57
C ALA A 9 25.77 0.55 16.67
N GLY A 10 24.59 1.17 16.80
CA GLY A 10 23.33 0.46 16.72
C GLY A 10 23.30 -0.30 15.40
N VAL A 11 23.30 -1.62 15.47
CA VAL A 11 23.03 -2.47 14.32
C VAL A 11 21.67 -2.06 13.77
N ALA A 12 21.66 -1.43 12.59
CA ALA A 12 20.45 -1.31 11.81
C ALA A 12 20.00 -2.76 11.52
N GLN A 13 19.01 -3.24 12.28
CA GLN A 13 18.47 -4.57 12.04
C GLN A 13 17.80 -4.51 10.67
N ALA A 14 18.33 -5.27 9.72
CA ALA A 14 17.70 -5.43 8.43
C ALA A 14 16.31 -6.01 8.68
N ALA A 15 15.28 -5.28 8.28
CA ALA A 15 13.91 -5.69 8.46
C ALA A 15 13.70 -7.04 7.74
N THR A 16 13.12 -8.02 8.44
CA THR A 16 13.01 -9.39 7.93
C THR A 16 11.79 -9.48 7.01
N VAL A 17 12.03 -9.75 5.72
CA VAL A 17 10.96 -9.93 4.74
C VAL A 17 10.27 -11.27 4.98
N ASP A 18 8.99 -11.20 5.36
CA ASP A 18 8.19 -12.36 5.69
C ASP A 18 7.42 -12.90 4.48
N LEU A 19 6.95 -12.02 3.59
CA LEU A 19 6.18 -12.42 2.41
C LEU A 19 6.40 -11.40 1.29
N THR A 20 6.49 -11.87 0.04
CA THR A 20 6.53 -11.01 -1.14
C THR A 20 5.55 -11.53 -2.18
N CYS A 21 4.63 -10.68 -2.63
CA CYS A 21 3.58 -11.04 -3.57
C CYS A 21 3.50 -10.03 -4.72
N PRO A 22 3.55 -10.48 -5.98
CA PRO A 22 2.97 -9.75 -7.09
C PRO A 22 1.51 -9.37 -6.81
N ALA A 23 1.15 -8.12 -7.07
CA ALA A 23 -0.22 -7.64 -7.01
C ALA A 23 -0.77 -7.35 -8.41
N THR A 24 -1.98 -7.83 -8.64
CA THR A 24 -2.76 -7.62 -9.86
C THR A 24 -4.08 -6.94 -9.52
N ASN A 25 -4.70 -6.30 -10.51
CA ASN A 25 -5.99 -5.63 -10.37
C ASN A 25 -6.06 -4.64 -9.19
N PHE A 26 -4.92 -4.04 -8.81
CA PHE A 26 -4.90 -3.00 -7.78
C PHE A 26 -5.67 -1.80 -8.30
N GLN A 27 -6.76 -1.44 -7.63
CA GLN A 27 -7.62 -0.33 -8.00
C GLN A 27 -8.11 0.40 -6.76
N LEU A 28 -8.08 1.73 -6.79
CA LEU A 28 -8.83 2.59 -5.87
C LEU A 28 -9.81 3.46 -6.65
N ASN A 29 -10.99 3.65 -6.08
CA ASN A 29 -12.07 4.49 -6.60
C ASN A 29 -12.39 5.62 -5.61
N PHE A 30 -12.72 6.79 -6.14
CA PHE A 30 -12.98 8.01 -5.38
C PHE A 30 -14.39 8.51 -5.63
N THR A 31 -15.16 8.67 -4.56
CA THR A 31 -16.51 9.23 -4.62
C THR A 31 -16.67 10.36 -3.61
N PRO A 32 -16.88 11.62 -4.07
CA PRO A 32 -16.83 12.08 -5.47
C PRO A 32 -15.41 12.01 -6.07
N PRO A 33 -15.24 12.19 -7.39
CA PRO A 33 -13.91 12.32 -8.00
C PRO A 33 -13.09 13.46 -7.38
N LEU A 34 -11.80 13.21 -7.17
CA LEU A 34 -10.86 14.18 -6.58
C LEU A 34 -10.47 15.25 -7.60
N SER A 35 -10.47 16.52 -7.20
CA SER A 35 -10.12 17.63 -8.09
C SER A 35 -9.58 18.85 -7.35
N GLY A 36 -9.28 19.91 -8.10
CA GLY A 36 -8.97 21.22 -7.53
C GLY A 36 -10.07 21.76 -6.61
N THR A 37 -11.32 21.35 -6.82
CA THR A 37 -12.48 21.78 -6.03
C THR A 37 -12.92 20.72 -5.02
N ASN A 38 -12.98 19.45 -5.45
CA ASN A 38 -13.34 18.32 -4.58
C ASN A 38 -12.08 17.79 -3.90
N LYS A 39 -11.75 18.39 -2.75
CA LYS A 39 -10.52 18.06 -2.01
C LYS A 39 -10.59 16.76 -1.23
N THR A 40 -11.78 16.19 -1.02
CA THR A 40 -11.97 14.98 -0.22
C THR A 40 -12.88 13.99 -0.92
N ALA A 41 -12.58 12.70 -0.80
CA ALA A 41 -13.40 11.62 -1.36
C ALA A 41 -13.46 10.40 -0.43
N THR A 42 -14.54 9.65 -0.52
CA THR A 42 -14.59 8.28 0.01
C THR A 42 -13.77 7.37 -0.90
N VAL A 43 -13.02 6.45 -0.30
CA VAL A 43 -12.18 5.47 -1.00
C VAL A 43 -12.79 4.08 -0.89
N THR A 44 -12.93 3.43 -2.04
CA THR A 44 -13.15 1.98 -2.14
C THR A 44 -12.13 1.38 -3.10
N GLY A 45 -12.02 0.05 -3.15
CA GLY A 45 -11.04 -0.58 -4.02
C GLY A 45 -10.91 -2.08 -3.81
N SER A 46 -9.92 -2.63 -4.49
CA SER A 46 -9.55 -4.04 -4.43
C SER A 46 -8.15 -4.25 -5.00
N ALA A 47 -7.59 -5.41 -4.72
CA ALA A 47 -6.38 -5.93 -5.35
C ALA A 47 -6.37 -7.47 -5.19
N ALA A 48 -5.59 -8.16 -6.00
CA ALA A 48 -5.31 -9.58 -5.83
C ALA A 48 -3.80 -9.79 -5.70
N LEU A 49 -3.38 -10.49 -4.66
CA LEU A 49 -2.03 -10.95 -4.42
C LEU A 49 -1.90 -12.34 -5.01
N ALA A 50 -0.90 -12.56 -5.87
CA ALA A 50 -0.65 -13.83 -6.51
C ALA A 50 0.77 -14.29 -6.25
N GLU A 51 1.01 -15.60 -6.32
CA GLU A 51 2.36 -16.20 -6.33
C GLU A 51 3.25 -15.69 -5.18
N CYS A 52 2.67 -15.59 -3.98
CA CYS A 52 3.37 -15.12 -2.81
C CYS A 52 4.52 -16.07 -2.45
N THR A 53 5.70 -15.49 -2.24
CA THR A 53 6.91 -16.22 -1.88
C THR A 53 7.33 -15.84 -0.46
N THR A 54 7.79 -16.84 0.30
CA THR A 54 8.29 -16.67 1.66
C THR A 54 9.46 -17.61 1.93
N THR A 55 10.40 -17.18 2.75
CA THR A 55 11.41 -18.05 3.35
C THR A 55 11.01 -18.52 4.75
N ASN A 56 10.00 -17.89 5.35
CA ASN A 56 9.49 -18.20 6.67
C ASN A 56 8.49 -19.36 6.59
N PRO A 57 8.77 -20.52 7.24
CA PRO A 57 7.89 -21.68 7.17
C PRO A 57 6.50 -21.42 7.76
N ALA A 58 6.34 -20.40 8.61
CA ALA A 58 5.05 -20.05 9.23
C ALA A 58 4.00 -19.50 8.23
N TYR A 59 4.43 -19.03 7.04
CA TYR A 59 3.56 -18.34 6.08
C TYR A 59 3.44 -19.06 4.73
N ARG A 60 3.89 -20.32 4.63
CA ARG A 60 3.85 -21.10 3.38
C ARG A 60 2.44 -21.41 2.87
N ASP A 61 1.44 -21.25 3.74
CA ASP A 61 0.02 -21.40 3.43
C ASP A 61 -0.63 -20.09 2.93
N LEU A 62 0.12 -18.98 2.89
CA LEU A 62 -0.30 -17.68 2.37
C LEU A 62 0.23 -17.49 0.93
N GLN A 63 -0.30 -18.26 -0.02
CA GLN A 63 0.21 -18.34 -1.40
C GLN A 63 -0.38 -17.28 -2.32
N SER A 64 -1.59 -16.83 -2.02
CA SER A 64 -2.29 -15.75 -2.71
C SER A 64 -3.31 -15.13 -1.76
N GLY A 65 -3.86 -13.98 -2.13
CA GLY A 65 -4.93 -13.38 -1.33
C GLY A 65 -5.70 -12.28 -2.03
N ASP A 66 -6.99 -12.18 -1.72
CA ASP A 66 -7.87 -11.16 -2.25
C ASP A 66 -7.99 -10.00 -1.27
N VAL A 67 -7.67 -8.79 -1.72
CA VAL A 67 -7.84 -7.56 -0.95
C VAL A 67 -9.24 -7.04 -1.19
N THR A 68 -10.06 -7.07 -0.14
CA THR A 68 -11.46 -6.70 -0.14
C THR A 68 -11.78 -5.77 1.04
N ASN A 69 -13.04 -5.35 1.16
CA ASN A 69 -13.52 -4.47 2.22
C ASN A 69 -12.72 -3.16 2.37
N VAL A 70 -12.15 -2.68 1.26
CA VAL A 70 -11.39 -1.42 1.23
C VAL A 70 -12.35 -0.27 1.51
N LYS A 71 -12.09 0.44 2.59
CA LYS A 71 -12.83 1.63 3.02
C LYS A 71 -11.86 2.68 3.51
N GLY A 72 -12.00 3.90 3.04
CA GLY A 72 -11.11 4.97 3.47
C GLY A 72 -11.58 6.35 3.05
N THR A 73 -10.69 7.30 3.24
CA THR A 73 -10.84 8.67 2.78
C THR A 73 -9.58 9.09 2.03
N ALA A 74 -9.76 9.89 0.99
CA ALA A 74 -8.66 10.52 0.27
C ALA A 74 -8.78 12.03 0.38
N THR A 75 -7.63 12.69 0.50
CA THR A 75 -7.51 14.15 0.53
C THR A 75 -6.51 14.59 -0.52
N VAL A 76 -6.85 15.62 -1.28
CA VAL A 76 -5.95 16.27 -2.23
C VAL A 76 -4.88 17.05 -1.45
N SER A 77 -3.63 16.64 -1.62
CA SER A 77 -2.46 17.23 -0.98
C SER A 77 -1.91 18.42 -1.78
N SER A 78 -2.06 18.40 -3.11
CA SER A 78 -1.66 19.52 -3.98
C SER A 78 -2.31 19.46 -5.36
N HIS A 79 -2.25 20.56 -6.11
CA HIS A 79 -2.63 20.64 -7.52
C HIS A 79 -1.37 20.59 -8.40
N VAL A 80 -1.35 19.72 -9.40
CA VAL A 80 -0.21 19.56 -10.33
C VAL A 80 -0.71 19.51 -11.78
N PRO A 81 -0.23 20.37 -12.69
CA PRO A 81 -0.75 20.43 -14.06
C PRO A 81 -0.63 19.11 -14.84
N ASP A 82 0.40 18.30 -14.54
CA ASP A 82 0.82 17.18 -15.40
C ASP A 82 0.73 15.79 -14.71
N GLY A 83 -0.01 15.62 -13.61
CA GLY A 83 -0.02 14.35 -12.84
C GLY A 83 -1.34 13.98 -12.13
N LEU A 84 -1.65 12.68 -12.07
CA LEU A 84 -2.85 12.02 -11.48
C LEU A 84 -4.17 12.82 -11.63
N CYS A 85 -4.25 13.48 -12.79
CA CYS A 85 -5.31 14.33 -13.32
C CYS A 85 -5.57 15.65 -12.62
N GLY A 86 -4.47 16.35 -12.35
CA GLY A 86 -4.49 17.68 -11.78
C GLY A 86 -4.21 17.66 -10.29
N VAL A 87 -4.09 16.51 -9.65
CA VAL A 87 -4.04 16.42 -8.18
C VAL A 87 -3.04 15.39 -7.71
N LEU A 88 -2.38 15.74 -6.62
CA LEU A 88 -1.74 14.78 -5.73
C LEU A 88 -2.67 14.53 -4.55
N PHE A 89 -2.72 13.31 -4.06
CA PHE A 89 -3.55 12.95 -2.92
C PHE A 89 -2.84 12.01 -1.95
N THR A 90 -3.38 11.98 -0.74
CA THR A 90 -3.11 10.96 0.25
C THR A 90 -4.43 10.29 0.62
N ALA A 91 -4.48 8.97 0.52
CA ALA A 91 -5.61 8.14 0.88
C ALA A 91 -5.25 7.27 2.08
N THR A 92 -6.13 7.23 3.08
CA THR A 92 -5.97 6.39 4.28
C THR A 92 -7.22 5.57 4.50
N GLY A 93 -7.06 4.33 4.97
CA GLY A 93 -8.21 3.47 5.18
C GLY A 93 -7.86 2.12 5.77
N THR A 94 -8.83 1.22 5.70
CA THR A 94 -8.74 -0.17 6.13
C THR A 94 -9.08 -1.11 5.00
N ALA A 95 -8.50 -2.30 5.02
CA ALA A 95 -8.84 -3.37 4.10
C ALA A 95 -8.66 -4.75 4.77
N THR A 96 -9.18 -5.78 4.12
CA THR A 96 -9.02 -7.18 4.52
C THR A 96 -8.35 -7.95 3.40
N ILE A 97 -7.32 -8.73 3.71
CA ILE A 97 -6.74 -9.73 2.82
C ILE A 97 -7.31 -11.09 3.21
N GLN A 98 -7.98 -11.75 2.28
CA GLN A 98 -8.42 -13.13 2.45
C GLN A 98 -7.40 -14.05 1.79
N TRP A 99 -6.65 -14.80 2.60
CA TRP A 99 -5.54 -15.63 2.16
C TRP A 99 -6.00 -17.01 1.67
N GLN A 100 -5.34 -17.48 0.61
CA GLN A 100 -5.55 -18.79 0.03
C GLN A 100 -4.23 -19.59 -0.02
N PRO A 101 -4.29 -20.92 0.14
CA PRO A 101 -5.47 -21.74 0.44
C PRO A 101 -5.85 -21.74 1.94
N ALA A 102 -5.12 -21.03 2.81
CA ALA A 102 -5.30 -21.08 4.26
C ALA A 102 -6.71 -20.69 4.76
N GLY A 103 -7.47 -19.88 4.00
CA GLY A 103 -8.78 -19.38 4.41
C GLY A 103 -8.71 -18.46 5.63
N LYS A 104 -7.56 -17.81 5.85
CA LYS A 104 -7.30 -16.89 6.96
C LYS A 104 -7.47 -15.45 6.48
N ASP A 105 -7.93 -14.58 7.36
CA ASP A 105 -8.04 -13.16 7.06
C ASP A 105 -6.95 -12.35 7.77
N SER A 106 -6.46 -11.31 7.10
CA SER A 106 -5.65 -10.25 7.70
C SER A 106 -6.32 -8.91 7.52
N ASN A 107 -6.46 -8.15 8.61
CA ASN A 107 -6.92 -6.77 8.51
C ASN A 107 -5.72 -5.84 8.49
N LEU A 108 -5.81 -4.76 7.73
CA LEU A 108 -4.76 -3.77 7.61
C LEU A 108 -5.29 -2.35 7.64
N THR A 109 -4.44 -1.44 8.10
CA THR A 109 -4.59 0.01 7.91
C THR A 109 -3.59 0.47 6.87
N PHE A 110 -4.04 1.13 5.81
CA PHE A 110 -3.18 1.58 4.72
C PHE A 110 -3.12 3.10 4.59
N THR A 111 -2.02 3.55 4.00
CA THR A 111 -1.82 4.87 3.44
C THR A 111 -1.29 4.71 2.02
N VAL A 112 -1.99 5.32 1.06
CA VAL A 112 -1.55 5.45 -0.33
C VAL A 112 -1.28 6.92 -0.59
N SER A 113 -0.09 7.24 -1.07
CA SER A 113 0.29 8.60 -1.39
C SER A 113 0.84 8.68 -2.80
N THR A 114 0.45 9.73 -3.51
CA THR A 114 1.06 10.09 -4.79
C THR A 114 2.17 11.08 -4.49
N ASP A 115 3.42 10.60 -4.50
CA ASP A 115 4.60 11.44 -4.30
C ASP A 115 5.06 11.98 -5.65
N PRO A 116 5.09 13.32 -5.86
CA PRO A 116 5.54 13.93 -7.10
C PRO A 116 7.03 13.71 -7.38
N THR A 117 7.80 13.30 -6.36
CA THR A 117 9.23 12.98 -6.48
C THR A 117 9.48 11.50 -6.74
N SER A 118 8.46 10.64 -6.63
CA SER A 118 8.61 9.21 -6.87
C SER A 118 8.37 8.86 -8.34
N PRO A 119 9.33 8.20 -9.03
CA PRO A 119 9.15 7.75 -10.41
C PRO A 119 8.06 6.67 -10.56
N SER A 120 7.65 6.01 -9.47
CA SER A 120 6.55 5.02 -9.48
C SER A 120 5.17 5.68 -9.61
N GLY A 121 5.01 6.95 -9.24
CA GLY A 121 3.72 7.65 -9.26
C GLY A 121 2.79 7.31 -8.09
N ILE A 122 2.94 6.15 -7.42
CA ILE A 122 2.27 5.80 -6.16
C ILE A 122 3.22 5.10 -5.20
N ALA A 123 3.10 5.44 -3.91
CA ALA A 123 3.65 4.69 -2.79
C ALA A 123 2.50 4.22 -1.88
N LEU A 124 2.47 2.91 -1.58
CA LEU A 124 1.58 2.32 -0.60
C LEU A 124 2.39 1.88 0.61
N SER A 125 1.89 2.23 1.79
CA SER A 125 2.33 1.70 3.07
C SER A 125 1.12 1.18 3.83
N ALA A 126 1.26 0.09 4.56
CA ALA A 126 0.21 -0.38 5.46
C ALA A 126 0.81 -1.10 6.67
N THR A 127 -0.03 -1.33 7.66
CA THR A 127 0.29 -2.15 8.83
C THR A 127 -0.81 -3.19 9.01
N ILE A 128 -0.40 -4.44 9.20
CA ILE A 128 -1.33 -5.53 9.49
C ILE A 128 -1.74 -5.44 10.96
N THR A 129 -3.02 -5.22 11.22
CA THR A 129 -3.56 -5.00 12.57
C THR A 129 -4.07 -6.29 13.21
N SER A 130 -4.43 -7.29 12.41
CA SER A 130 -4.82 -8.63 12.87
C SER A 130 -4.59 -9.70 11.80
N GLY A 131 -4.53 -10.96 12.21
CA GLY A 131 -4.35 -12.10 11.30
C GLY A 131 -2.95 -12.71 11.41
N PRO A 132 -2.57 -13.61 10.47
CA PRO A 132 -1.30 -14.33 10.50
C PRO A 132 -0.07 -13.42 10.45
N LEU A 133 -0.15 -12.26 9.79
CA LEU A 133 0.97 -11.32 9.63
C LEU A 133 0.86 -10.13 10.60
N LYS A 134 0.16 -10.27 11.73
CA LYS A 134 -0.11 -9.16 12.65
C LYS A 134 1.19 -8.51 13.15
N GLY A 135 1.28 -7.19 12.99
CA GLY A 135 2.46 -6.40 13.34
C GLY A 135 3.33 -6.06 12.14
N ASP A 136 3.21 -6.81 11.04
CA ASP A 136 4.01 -6.56 9.86
C ASP A 136 3.65 -5.25 9.17
N THR A 137 4.68 -4.65 8.59
CA THR A 137 4.54 -3.53 7.68
C THR A 137 4.47 -4.01 6.24
N VAL A 138 3.59 -3.38 5.47
CA VAL A 138 3.40 -3.65 4.05
C VAL A 138 3.89 -2.45 3.27
N THR A 139 4.73 -2.68 2.27
CA THR A 139 5.14 -1.65 1.32
C THR A 139 4.86 -2.13 -0.09
N ALA A 140 4.34 -1.24 -0.92
CA ALA A 140 4.21 -1.50 -2.35
C ALA A 140 4.47 -0.24 -3.15
N ALA A 141 5.08 -0.43 -4.32
CA ALA A 141 5.24 0.58 -5.34
C ALA A 141 4.84 -0.03 -6.68
N GLY A 142 4.26 0.79 -7.54
CA GLY A 142 3.82 0.38 -8.87
C GLY A 142 3.45 1.60 -9.69
N THR A 143 3.24 1.40 -10.99
CA THR A 143 2.95 2.48 -11.93
C THR A 143 1.45 2.78 -11.96
N ALA A 144 1.11 4.02 -11.61
CA ALA A 144 -0.25 4.53 -11.60
C ALA A 144 -0.80 4.75 -13.03
N VAL A 145 -2.01 4.23 -13.28
CA VAL A 145 -2.80 4.51 -14.49
C VAL A 145 -4.09 5.20 -14.05
N PRO A 146 -4.16 6.54 -14.14
CA PRO A 146 -5.31 7.29 -13.64
C PRO A 146 -6.51 7.20 -14.60
N ASN A 147 -7.71 7.21 -14.04
CA ASN A 147 -8.97 7.34 -14.78
C ASN A 147 -9.65 8.67 -14.42
N CYS A 148 -9.72 9.53 -15.42
CA CYS A 148 -10.01 10.93 -15.22
C CYS A 148 -11.25 11.29 -16.01
N THR A 149 -12.21 11.81 -15.26
CA THR A 149 -13.48 12.28 -15.81
C THR A 149 -13.43 13.80 -15.90
N THR A 150 -14.45 14.40 -16.51
CA THR A 150 -14.61 15.86 -16.58
C THR A 150 -14.56 16.54 -15.21
N ASN A 151 -14.82 15.79 -14.12
CA ASN A 151 -14.87 16.29 -12.75
C ASN A 151 -13.63 15.95 -11.89
N GLY A 152 -12.59 15.37 -12.50
CA GLY A 152 -11.34 15.00 -11.81
C GLY A 152 -11.05 13.50 -11.79
N LEU A 153 -10.13 13.11 -10.91
CA LEU A 153 -9.66 11.73 -10.73
C LEU A 153 -10.76 10.88 -10.08
N ALA A 154 -11.38 10.00 -10.86
CA ALA A 154 -12.45 9.11 -10.40
C ALA A 154 -11.92 7.79 -9.86
N SER A 155 -10.85 7.27 -10.45
CA SER A 155 -10.16 6.07 -9.98
C SER A 155 -8.73 6.02 -10.51
N PHE A 156 -7.94 5.08 -10.03
CA PHE A 156 -6.72 4.67 -10.70
C PHE A 156 -6.50 3.17 -10.55
N THR A 157 -5.75 2.59 -11.47
CA THR A 157 -5.19 1.25 -11.33
C THR A 157 -3.68 1.30 -11.19
N SER A 158 -3.08 0.31 -10.54
CA SER A 158 -1.62 0.18 -10.44
C SER A 158 -1.16 -1.07 -11.18
N THR A 159 -0.09 -0.94 -11.96
CA THR A 159 0.54 -2.03 -12.71
C THR A 159 1.95 -2.29 -12.17
N ASN A 160 2.48 -3.49 -12.40
CA ASN A 160 3.80 -3.94 -11.91
C ASN A 160 3.98 -3.73 -10.39
N THR A 161 2.91 -3.93 -9.63
CA THR A 161 2.95 -3.70 -8.18
C THR A 161 3.48 -4.94 -7.50
N VAL A 162 4.54 -4.78 -6.71
CA VAL A 162 5.04 -5.83 -5.81
C VAL A 162 4.78 -5.38 -4.39
N VAL A 163 4.16 -6.26 -3.62
CA VAL A 163 3.79 -6.04 -2.22
C VAL A 163 4.74 -6.85 -1.36
N VAL A 164 5.41 -6.16 -0.43
CA VAL A 164 6.38 -6.75 0.49
C VAL A 164 5.88 -6.59 1.91
N PHE A 165 5.83 -7.69 2.65
CA PHE A 165 5.46 -7.77 4.06
C PHE A 165 6.74 -7.98 4.87
N THR A 166 6.94 -7.13 5.88
CA THR A 166 8.18 -7.09 6.64
C THR A 166 7.89 -7.02 8.13
N HIS A 167 8.50 -7.94 8.88
CA HIS A 167 8.44 -7.95 10.33
C HIS A 167 9.19 -6.76 10.92
N GLN A 168 8.60 -6.12 11.93
CA GLN A 168 9.21 -5.04 12.71
C GLN A 168 9.93 -5.60 13.94
#